data_AF-W2JIX5-F1
#
_entry.id   AF-W2JIX5-F1
#
_cell.length_a   1.000
_cell.length_b   1.000
_cell.length_c   1.000
_cell.angle_alpha   90.00
_cell.angle_beta   90.00
_cell.angle_gamma   90.00
#
_symmetry.space_group_name_H-M   'P 1'
#
loop_
_entity.id
_entity.type
_entity.pdbx_description
1 polymer ?
#
loop_
_entity_poly.entity_id
_entity_poly.type
_entity_poly.pdbx_seq_one_letter_code
_entity_poly.pdbx_strand_id
1 'polypeptide(L)'
;MRYIETLVLTLIVVLASSSAFPALPDLPFSSHPAQRRSLRASTAPKVEGINENSAERGLWKHIKVRWWLESEAPDAYVKKMLKLNGLDNAALKAHKNYKYYAYFARKSEDYLLNKWLRTDITTFDAWKNLKLDRITHRNQLNQVENTENFRVYSRYVKQFNANVASTLDAGYTPRAVMVARGSTDAEMTARTLIMAKAGIDDKVAKVLLGMTVPGHPTIPLRGNDLMKHVDYKFFTLFLEKKAKVTPGK
;
A
#
# COMPACT_ATOMS: atom_id res chain seq x y z
N MET A 1 54.09 23.50 -17.66
CA MET A 1 52.99 24.48 -17.79
C MET A 1 51.79 23.89 -17.07
N ARG A 2 51.51 24.19 -15.79
CA ARG A 2 50.96 25.41 -15.17
C ARG A 2 49.46 25.65 -15.44
N TYR A 3 48.67 25.34 -14.39
CA TYR A 3 47.36 25.88 -13.94
C TYR A 3 46.13 25.61 -14.84
N ILE A 4 44.89 25.40 -14.36
CA ILE A 4 44.18 26.06 -13.24
C ILE A 4 43.14 25.09 -12.63
N GLU A 5 43.08 25.07 -11.30
CA GLU A 5 42.00 24.53 -10.46
C GLU A 5 40.78 25.47 -10.46
N THR A 6 39.56 24.95 -10.43
CA THR A 6 38.43 25.69 -9.82
C THR A 6 37.49 24.74 -9.09
N LEU A 7 37.53 24.88 -7.76
CA LEU A 7 36.64 24.30 -6.77
C LEU A 7 35.59 25.37 -6.44
N VAL A 8 34.30 25.08 -6.65
CA VAL A 8 33.21 26.00 -6.30
C VAL A 8 32.48 25.47 -5.08
N LEU A 9 32.83 26.03 -3.93
CA LEU A 9 32.11 25.95 -2.66
C LEU A 9 31.09 27.10 -2.63
N THR A 10 29.79 26.80 -2.65
CA THR A 10 28.75 27.79 -2.34
C THR A 10 28.12 27.47 -0.99
N LEU A 11 28.52 28.28 -0.02
CA LEU A 11 27.97 28.48 1.32
C LEU A 11 26.60 29.17 1.20
N ILE A 12 25.54 28.61 1.77
CA ILE A 12 24.26 29.32 1.94
C ILE A 12 24.00 29.52 3.44
N VAL A 13 23.83 30.79 3.77
CA VAL A 13 23.65 31.39 5.09
C VAL A 13 22.31 31.01 5.71
N VAL A 14 22.33 30.62 6.98
CA VAL A 14 21.14 30.44 7.83
C VAL A 14 20.61 31.82 8.25
N LEU A 15 19.43 32.17 7.77
CA LEU A 15 18.66 33.31 8.27
C LEU A 15 17.65 32.80 9.31
N ALA A 16 17.94 33.07 10.58
CA ALA A 16 16.96 33.02 11.65
C ALA A 16 16.03 34.23 11.51
N SER A 17 14.73 33.99 11.40
CA SER A 17 13.71 35.04 11.51
C SER A 17 12.63 34.55 12.46
N SER A 18 12.66 35.10 13.67
CA SER A 18 11.59 35.01 14.65
C SER A 18 10.39 35.79 14.13
N SER A 19 9.28 35.11 13.83
CA SER A 19 7.97 35.75 13.71
C SER A 19 7.16 35.46 14.96
N ALA A 20 6.98 36.49 15.77
CA ALA A 20 6.02 36.52 16.85
C ALA A 20 4.61 36.28 16.30
N PHE A 21 3.86 35.39 16.95
CA PHE A 21 2.44 35.18 16.66
C PHE A 21 1.64 36.44 17.01
N PRO A 22 0.80 36.96 16.10
CA PRO A 22 -0.17 37.98 16.47
C PRO A 22 -1.30 37.36 17.31
N ALA A 23 -1.67 38.03 18.40
CA ALA A 23 -2.83 37.69 19.22
C ALA A 23 -4.12 37.74 18.40
N LEU A 24 -4.94 36.69 18.49
CA LEU A 24 -6.27 36.62 17.91
C LEU A 24 -7.26 37.49 18.70
N PRO A 25 -8.21 38.18 18.03
CA PRO A 25 -9.25 38.95 18.69
C PRO A 25 -10.32 38.05 19.33
N ASP A 26 -10.80 38.48 20.50
CA ASP A 26 -11.87 37.85 21.27
C ASP A 26 -13.17 37.73 20.46
N LEU A 27 -13.66 36.49 20.28
CA LEU A 27 -14.98 36.22 19.75
C LEU A 27 -15.96 35.87 20.89
N PRO A 28 -17.17 36.45 20.91
CA PRO A 28 -18.10 36.31 22.02
C PRO A 28 -18.67 34.90 22.12
N PHE A 29 -18.53 34.34 23.33
CA PHE A 29 -19.03 33.03 23.74
C PHE A 29 -20.55 33.07 23.88
N SER A 30 -21.29 32.50 22.92
CA SER A 30 -22.72 32.22 23.10
C SER A 30 -22.88 30.85 23.76
N SER A 31 -23.22 30.89 25.04
CA SER A 31 -23.54 29.72 25.87
C SER A 31 -25.01 29.33 25.71
N HIS A 32 -25.29 28.13 25.20
CA HIS A 32 -26.52 27.41 25.51
C HIS A 32 -26.17 25.97 25.98
N PRO A 33 -26.84 25.46 27.01
CA PRO A 33 -26.25 24.53 27.96
C PRO A 33 -26.28 23.08 27.47
N ALA A 34 -25.11 22.44 27.43
CA ALA A 34 -25.00 20.99 27.39
C ALA A 34 -25.52 20.42 28.72
N GLN A 35 -26.65 19.73 28.63
CA GLN A 35 -27.30 19.02 29.73
C GLN A 35 -26.34 17.96 30.29
N ARG A 36 -25.60 18.35 31.34
CA ARG A 36 -24.84 17.45 32.20
C ARG A 36 -25.82 16.47 32.86
N ARG A 37 -25.82 15.21 32.41
CA ARG A 37 -26.31 14.12 33.27
C ARG A 37 -25.29 13.89 34.38
N SER A 38 -25.63 14.49 35.51
CA SER A 38 -25.16 14.21 36.85
C SER A 38 -25.11 12.71 37.13
N LEU A 39 -23.98 12.22 37.64
CA LEU A 39 -23.94 11.05 38.49
C LEU A 39 -23.39 11.49 39.83
N ARG A 40 -24.30 11.79 40.75
CA ARG A 40 -24.00 12.00 42.17
C ARG A 40 -23.69 10.64 42.78
N ALA A 41 -22.60 10.60 43.53
CA ALA A 41 -22.12 9.47 44.31
C ALA A 41 -23.20 8.80 45.16
N SER A 42 -23.05 7.50 45.41
CA SER A 42 -22.97 6.90 46.75
C SER A 42 -22.92 5.38 46.69
N THR A 43 -21.91 4.84 47.35
CA THR A 43 -21.75 3.50 47.94
C THR A 43 -20.46 2.88 47.42
N ALA A 44 -19.38 3.04 48.22
CA ALA A 44 -18.16 2.30 48.03
C ALA A 44 -18.41 0.86 48.51
N PRO A 45 -18.38 -0.16 47.62
CA PRO A 45 -18.13 -1.51 48.08
C PRO A 45 -16.62 -1.60 48.31
N LYS A 46 -16.23 -2.09 49.48
CA LYS A 46 -14.87 -2.51 49.77
C LYS A 46 -14.56 -3.70 48.83
N VAL A 47 -13.98 -3.43 47.67
CA VAL A 47 -13.57 -4.48 46.74
C VAL A 47 -12.10 -4.78 47.01
N GLU A 48 -11.91 -5.83 47.81
CA GLU A 48 -10.67 -6.59 47.86
C GLU A 48 -10.19 -6.91 46.44
N GLY A 49 -8.91 -6.62 46.18
CA GLY A 49 -8.11 -7.22 45.12
C GLY A 49 -8.80 -7.42 43.78
N ILE A 50 -9.11 -6.33 43.07
CA ILE A 50 -9.34 -6.44 41.62
C ILE A 50 -8.01 -6.86 41.01
N ASN A 51 -7.87 -8.15 40.72
CA ASN A 51 -6.87 -8.64 39.79
C ASN A 51 -7.04 -7.83 38.48
N GLU A 52 -6.08 -6.97 38.16
CA GLU A 52 -5.85 -6.38 36.84
C GLU A 52 -5.62 -7.52 35.81
N ASN A 53 -6.68 -8.26 35.54
CA ASN A 53 -6.62 -9.61 35.03
C ASN A 53 -6.70 -9.59 33.52
N SER A 54 -5.59 -9.91 32.86
CA SER A 54 -5.44 -10.38 31.46
C SER A 54 -6.25 -9.70 30.33
N ALA A 55 -7.57 -9.64 30.42
CA ALA A 55 -8.51 -9.01 29.49
C ALA A 55 -8.25 -7.51 29.30
N GLU A 56 -8.12 -6.74 30.38
CA GLU A 56 -7.80 -5.30 30.29
C GLU A 56 -6.44 -5.08 29.63
N ARG A 57 -5.42 -5.86 30.05
CA ARG A 57 -4.09 -5.84 29.44
C ARG A 57 -4.13 -6.25 27.96
N GLY A 58 -5.05 -7.13 27.56
CA GLY A 58 -5.29 -7.51 26.18
C GLY A 58 -5.93 -6.39 25.37
N LEU A 59 -6.97 -5.74 25.90
CA LEU A 59 -7.68 -4.62 25.29
C LEU A 59 -6.73 -3.42 25.06
N TRP A 60 -5.93 -3.07 26.07
CA TRP A 60 -4.92 -2.01 25.95
C TRP A 60 -3.91 -2.27 24.83
N LYS A 61 -3.53 -3.53 24.59
CA LYS A 61 -2.64 -3.88 23.46
C LYS A 61 -3.33 -3.67 22.11
N HIS A 62 -4.61 -4.00 21.97
CA HIS A 62 -5.34 -3.72 20.74
C HIS A 62 -5.46 -2.21 20.47
N ILE A 63 -5.71 -1.40 21.50
CA ILE A 63 -5.73 0.06 21.39
C ILE A 63 -4.35 0.59 20.94
N LYS A 64 -3.26 0.11 21.55
CA LYS A 64 -1.89 0.49 21.15
C LYS A 64 -1.57 0.11 19.72
N VAL A 65 -1.95 -1.11 19.30
CA VAL A 65 -1.74 -1.56 17.91
C VAL A 65 -2.51 -0.69 16.93
N ARG A 66 -3.75 -0.30 17.25
CA ARG A 66 -4.48 0.66 16.43
C ARG A 66 -3.75 2.00 16.34
N TRP A 67 -3.29 2.54 17.45
CA TRP A 67 -2.52 3.79 17.44
C TRP A 67 -1.24 3.69 16.61
N TRP A 68 -0.50 2.57 16.68
CA TRP A 68 0.68 2.32 15.84
C TRP A 68 0.35 2.23 14.35
N LEU A 69 -0.82 1.71 13.98
CA LEU A 69 -1.28 1.67 12.60
C LEU A 69 -1.57 3.09 12.08
N GLU A 70 -2.31 3.88 12.85
CA GLU A 70 -2.66 5.26 12.47
C GLU A 70 -1.43 6.18 12.40
N SER A 71 -0.39 5.91 13.19
CA SER A 71 0.86 6.66 13.17
C SER A 71 1.93 6.11 12.22
N GLU A 72 1.60 5.09 11.40
CA GLU A 72 2.53 4.43 10.48
C GLU A 72 3.84 3.99 11.15
N ALA A 73 3.75 3.48 12.38
CA ALA A 73 4.92 3.15 13.19
C ALA A 73 5.79 2.05 12.53
N PRO A 74 7.13 2.13 12.57
CA PRO A 74 7.98 1.15 11.91
C PRO A 74 7.99 -0.21 12.63
N ASP A 75 8.13 -1.31 11.88
CA ASP A 75 8.17 -2.68 12.40
C ASP A 75 9.13 -2.87 13.58
N ALA A 76 10.34 -2.30 13.47
CA ALA A 76 11.35 -2.40 14.52
C ALA A 76 10.87 -1.78 15.84
N TYR A 77 10.17 -0.64 15.77
CA TYR A 77 9.58 0.00 16.94
C TYR A 77 8.48 -0.87 17.55
N VAL A 78 7.55 -1.36 16.73
CA VAL A 78 6.45 -2.20 17.23
C VAL A 78 6.97 -3.51 17.84
N LYS A 79 7.97 -4.16 17.22
CA LYS A 79 8.63 -5.35 17.78
C LYS A 79 9.27 -5.04 19.12
N LYS A 80 10.01 -3.93 19.24
CA LYS A 80 10.61 -3.50 20.52
C LYS A 80 9.54 -3.28 21.60
N MET A 81 8.46 -2.58 21.28
CA MET A 81 7.37 -2.31 22.23
C MET A 81 6.62 -3.58 22.65
N LEU A 82 6.58 -4.60 21.79
CA LEU A 82 5.98 -5.90 22.09
C LEU A 82 6.96 -6.90 22.72
N LYS A 83 8.21 -6.48 22.99
CA LYS A 83 9.30 -7.32 23.50
C LYS A 83 9.58 -8.52 22.59
N LEU A 84 9.60 -8.27 21.29
CA LEU A 84 9.85 -9.25 20.23
C LEU A 84 11.21 -9.01 19.53
N ASN A 85 11.92 -7.96 19.89
CA ASN A 85 13.23 -7.64 19.34
C ASN A 85 14.27 -8.69 19.75
N GLY A 86 15.15 -9.08 18.82
CA GLY A 86 16.21 -10.07 19.07
C GLY A 86 15.74 -11.52 19.11
N LEU A 87 14.44 -11.80 18.96
CA LEU A 87 13.95 -13.17 18.82
C LEU A 87 14.18 -13.68 17.39
N ASP A 88 14.63 -14.93 17.27
CA ASP A 88 14.62 -15.64 15.98
C ASP A 88 13.19 -15.96 15.52
N ASN A 89 13.04 -16.48 14.30
CA ASN A 89 11.72 -16.75 13.71
C ASN A 89 10.86 -17.74 14.52
N ALA A 90 11.47 -18.76 15.14
CA ALA A 90 10.74 -19.77 15.89
C ALA A 90 10.29 -19.20 17.25
N ALA A 91 11.21 -18.56 17.97
CA ALA A 91 10.94 -17.89 19.24
C ALA A 91 9.95 -16.74 19.08
N LEU A 92 10.06 -15.97 17.99
CA LEU A 92 9.14 -14.90 17.64
C LEU A 92 7.71 -15.43 17.51
N LYS A 93 7.50 -16.49 16.74
CA LYS A 93 6.17 -17.07 16.49
C LYS A 93 5.57 -17.72 17.74
N ALA A 94 6.39 -18.31 18.59
CA ALA A 94 5.96 -18.91 19.85
C ALA A 94 5.61 -17.88 20.95
N HIS A 95 6.09 -16.63 20.81
CA HIS A 95 5.91 -15.62 21.84
C HIS A 95 4.46 -15.14 21.95
N LYS A 96 3.92 -15.05 23.17
CA LYS A 96 2.51 -14.67 23.43
C LYS A 96 2.08 -13.32 22.85
N ASN A 97 3.01 -12.39 22.64
CA ASN A 97 2.72 -11.08 22.05
C ASN A 97 2.77 -11.08 20.50
N TYR A 98 3.21 -12.17 19.87
CA TYR A 98 3.33 -12.27 18.41
C TYR A 98 2.01 -12.01 17.70
N LYS A 99 0.87 -12.48 18.25
CA LYS A 99 -0.46 -12.25 17.69
C LYS A 99 -0.78 -10.76 17.44
N TYR A 100 -0.27 -9.87 18.30
CA TYR A 100 -0.46 -8.42 18.15
C TYR A 100 0.43 -7.85 17.04
N TYR A 101 1.67 -8.33 16.94
CA TYR A 101 2.58 -7.94 15.86
C TYR A 101 2.11 -8.48 14.51
N ALA A 102 1.66 -9.74 14.43
CA ALA A 102 1.11 -10.34 13.22
C ALA A 102 -0.14 -9.58 12.74
N TYR A 103 -1.02 -9.17 13.66
CA TYR A 103 -2.15 -8.31 13.33
C TYR A 103 -1.69 -6.93 12.82
N PHE A 104 -0.74 -6.30 13.52
CA PHE A 104 -0.16 -5.02 13.11
C PHE A 104 0.45 -5.09 11.71
N ALA A 105 1.35 -6.04 11.45
CA ALA A 105 2.04 -6.17 10.17
C ALA A 105 1.04 -6.38 9.01
N ARG A 106 0.06 -7.27 9.19
CA ARG A 106 -1.00 -7.49 8.19
C ARG A 106 -1.80 -6.22 7.92
N LYS A 107 -2.20 -5.50 8.96
CA LYS A 107 -3.01 -4.28 8.81
C LYS A 107 -2.22 -3.09 8.28
N SER A 108 -0.95 -2.97 8.63
CA SER A 108 -0.05 -1.97 8.09
C SER A 108 0.09 -2.14 6.57
N GLU A 109 0.24 -3.38 6.10
CA GLU A 109 0.22 -3.66 4.66
C GLU A 109 -1.14 -3.34 4.02
N ASP A 110 -2.26 -3.76 4.62
CA ASP A 110 -3.60 -3.40 4.10
C ASP A 110 -3.76 -1.87 3.98
N TYR A 111 -3.28 -1.10 4.97
CA TYR A 111 -3.31 0.36 4.96
C TYR A 111 -2.43 0.94 3.85
N LEU A 112 -1.22 0.41 3.66
CA LEU A 112 -0.31 0.80 2.58
C LEU A 112 -0.96 0.59 1.20
N LEU A 113 -1.51 -0.61 0.96
CA LEU A 113 -2.12 -0.95 -0.33
C LEU A 113 -3.37 -0.09 -0.61
N ASN A 114 -4.19 0.15 0.42
CA ASN A 114 -5.35 1.04 0.32
C ASN A 114 -4.94 2.49 0.06
N LYS A 115 -3.87 2.97 0.71
CA LYS A 115 -3.32 4.31 0.48
C LYS A 115 -2.87 4.44 -0.97
N TRP A 116 -2.06 3.50 -1.46
CA TRP A 116 -1.62 3.46 -2.86
C TRP A 116 -2.79 3.45 -3.85
N LEU A 117 -3.83 2.65 -3.60
CA LEU A 117 -5.01 2.63 -4.46
C LEU A 117 -5.76 3.96 -4.46
N ARG A 118 -5.96 4.58 -3.28
CA ARG A 118 -6.68 5.86 -3.14
C ARG A 118 -5.93 7.06 -3.68
N THR A 119 -4.61 6.97 -3.76
CA THR A 119 -3.75 8.03 -4.29
C THR A 119 -3.26 7.71 -5.70
N ASP A 120 -3.96 6.83 -6.43
CA ASP A 120 -3.73 6.49 -7.84
C ASP A 120 -2.27 6.10 -8.15
N ILE A 121 -1.59 5.42 -7.22
CA ILE A 121 -0.26 4.84 -7.47
C ILE A 121 -0.39 3.80 -8.59
N THR A 122 0.50 3.86 -9.58
CA THR A 122 0.50 2.85 -10.65
C THR A 122 1.14 1.55 -10.17
N THR A 123 0.86 0.42 -10.83
CA THR A 123 1.57 -0.82 -10.50
C THR A 123 3.08 -0.67 -10.68
N PHE A 124 3.54 0.12 -11.66
CA PHE A 124 4.95 0.42 -11.86
C PHE A 124 5.55 1.32 -10.76
N ASP A 125 4.79 2.29 -10.23
CA ASP A 125 5.24 3.07 -9.09
C ASP A 125 5.32 2.23 -7.81
N ALA A 126 4.37 1.30 -7.61
CA ALA A 126 4.46 0.32 -6.53
C ALA A 126 5.69 -0.58 -6.68
N TRP A 127 6.03 -1.02 -7.91
CA TRP A 127 7.25 -1.78 -8.21
C TRP A 127 8.51 -1.02 -7.78
N LYS A 128 8.61 0.27 -8.12
CA LYS A 128 9.71 1.17 -7.69
C LYS A 128 9.72 1.41 -6.18
N ASN A 129 8.57 1.63 -5.57
CA ASN A 129 8.44 1.83 -4.12
C ASN A 129 8.94 0.61 -3.34
N LEU A 130 8.73 -0.59 -3.89
CA LEU A 130 9.19 -1.87 -3.35
C LEU A 130 10.63 -2.24 -3.75
N LYS A 131 11.36 -1.31 -4.38
CA LYS A 131 12.76 -1.50 -4.81
C LYS A 131 12.97 -2.68 -5.75
N LEU A 132 11.95 -2.98 -6.56
CA LEU A 132 12.00 -4.04 -7.57
C LEU A 132 12.49 -3.51 -8.92
N ASP A 133 12.65 -2.20 -9.08
CA ASP A 133 13.05 -1.49 -10.31
C ASP A 133 14.45 -1.81 -10.82
N ARG A 134 15.29 -2.42 -9.97
CA ARG A 134 16.54 -3.07 -10.39
C ARG A 134 16.34 -4.25 -11.36
N ILE A 135 15.13 -4.83 -11.38
CA ILE A 135 14.72 -5.91 -12.27
C ILE A 135 14.03 -5.27 -13.48
N THR A 136 14.70 -5.27 -14.62
CA THR A 136 14.25 -4.59 -15.84
C THR A 136 13.79 -5.56 -16.92
N HIS A 137 14.34 -6.78 -16.94
CA HIS A 137 14.05 -7.80 -17.95
C HIS A 137 13.28 -8.99 -17.39
N ARG A 138 12.37 -9.58 -18.18
CA ARG A 138 11.58 -10.76 -17.81
C ARG A 138 12.40 -11.90 -17.22
N ASN A 139 13.56 -12.19 -17.79
CA ASN A 139 14.42 -13.31 -17.35
C ASN A 139 15.03 -13.11 -15.96
N GLN A 140 14.92 -11.91 -15.37
CA GLN A 140 15.40 -11.61 -14.03
C GLN A 140 14.31 -11.77 -12.95
N LEU A 141 13.06 -12.08 -13.32
CA LEU A 141 11.96 -12.19 -12.37
C LEU A 141 12.17 -13.29 -11.32
N ASN A 142 12.88 -14.37 -11.67
CA ASN A 142 13.27 -15.45 -10.75
C ASN A 142 14.10 -14.96 -9.55
N GLN A 143 14.78 -13.80 -9.67
CA GLN A 143 15.56 -13.21 -8.59
C GLN A 143 14.68 -12.62 -7.47
N VAL A 144 13.41 -12.30 -7.77
CA VAL A 144 12.51 -11.61 -6.85
C VAL A 144 11.21 -12.35 -6.56
N GLU A 145 10.82 -13.35 -7.35
CA GLU A 145 9.51 -13.99 -7.25
C GLU A 145 9.18 -14.57 -5.87
N ASN A 146 10.21 -15.04 -5.15
CA ASN A 146 10.09 -15.63 -3.80
C ASN A 146 10.39 -14.62 -2.66
N THR A 147 10.46 -13.32 -2.98
CA THR A 147 10.74 -12.27 -1.99
C THR A 147 9.46 -11.66 -1.43
N GLU A 148 9.56 -11.12 -0.22
CA GLU A 148 8.44 -10.43 0.43
C GLU A 148 7.98 -9.19 -0.36
N ASN A 149 8.91 -8.44 -0.95
CA ASN A 149 8.58 -7.28 -1.77
C ASN A 149 7.74 -7.68 -2.99
N PHE A 150 8.08 -8.79 -3.66
CA PHE A 150 7.27 -9.29 -4.77
C PHE A 150 5.90 -9.82 -4.32
N ARG A 151 5.80 -10.40 -3.10
CA ARG A 151 4.52 -10.79 -2.50
C ARG A 151 3.62 -9.58 -2.29
N VAL A 152 4.15 -8.48 -1.74
CA VAL A 152 3.40 -7.22 -1.52
C VAL A 152 2.99 -6.61 -2.86
N TYR A 153 3.90 -6.55 -3.83
CA TYR A 153 3.60 -6.11 -5.20
C TYR A 153 2.45 -6.93 -5.81
N SER A 154 2.52 -8.26 -5.70
CA SER A 154 1.50 -9.17 -6.23
C SER A 154 0.12 -8.93 -5.59
N ARG A 155 0.07 -8.64 -4.29
CA ARG A 155 -1.18 -8.25 -3.62
C ARG A 155 -1.70 -6.91 -4.13
N TYR A 156 -0.83 -5.95 -4.31
CA TYR A 156 -1.22 -4.64 -4.84
C TYR A 156 -1.80 -4.74 -6.25
N VAL A 157 -1.13 -5.44 -7.18
CA VAL A 157 -1.61 -5.65 -8.55
C VAL A 157 -3.00 -6.30 -8.56
N LYS A 158 -3.24 -7.31 -7.70
CA LYS A 158 -4.57 -7.93 -7.58
C LYS A 158 -5.64 -6.94 -7.14
N GLN A 159 -5.33 -6.09 -6.16
CA GLN A 159 -6.26 -5.08 -5.67
C GLN A 159 -6.51 -3.98 -6.72
N PHE A 160 -5.47 -3.53 -7.41
CA PHE A 160 -5.58 -2.60 -8.54
C PHE A 160 -6.48 -3.16 -9.64
N ASN A 161 -6.23 -4.40 -10.08
CA ASN A 161 -7.02 -5.07 -11.12
C ASN A 161 -8.49 -5.22 -10.71
N ALA A 162 -8.74 -5.62 -9.46
CA ALA A 162 -10.11 -5.74 -8.94
C ALA A 162 -10.83 -4.40 -8.91
N ASN A 163 -10.16 -3.33 -8.52
CA ASN A 163 -10.71 -1.97 -8.53
C ASN A 163 -11.03 -1.50 -9.95
N VAL A 164 -10.16 -1.78 -10.93
CA VAL A 164 -10.42 -1.48 -12.33
C VAL A 164 -11.63 -2.26 -12.84
N ALA A 165 -11.69 -3.57 -12.59
CA ALA A 165 -12.82 -4.41 -12.96
C ALA A 165 -14.14 -3.88 -12.38
N SER A 166 -14.20 -3.64 -11.07
CA SER A 166 -15.41 -3.13 -10.42
C SER A 166 -15.84 -1.75 -10.94
N THR A 167 -14.87 -0.89 -11.28
CA THR A 167 -15.16 0.43 -11.84
C THR A 167 -15.77 0.31 -13.24
N LEU A 168 -15.24 -0.58 -14.07
CA LEU A 168 -15.76 -0.85 -15.42
C LEU A 168 -17.15 -1.50 -15.37
N ASP A 169 -17.38 -2.44 -14.45
CA ASP A 169 -18.68 -3.11 -14.25
C ASP A 169 -19.76 -2.10 -13.80
N ALA A 170 -19.37 -1.11 -13.02
CA ALA A 170 -20.24 0.01 -12.63
C ALA A 170 -20.43 1.06 -13.73
N GLY A 171 -19.84 0.88 -14.92
CA GLY A 171 -19.97 1.80 -16.05
C GLY A 171 -19.12 3.07 -15.96
N TYR A 172 -18.19 3.14 -15.00
CA TYR A 172 -17.31 4.29 -14.80
C TYR A 172 -15.96 4.13 -15.52
N THR A 173 -15.25 5.25 -15.68
CA THR A 173 -13.87 5.26 -16.14
C THR A 173 -12.91 5.20 -14.94
N PRO A 174 -12.01 4.20 -14.87
CA PRO A 174 -10.98 4.18 -13.84
C PRO A 174 -10.08 5.42 -13.92
N ARG A 175 -9.81 6.05 -12.77
CA ARG A 175 -8.94 7.23 -12.70
C ARG A 175 -7.46 6.90 -12.85
N ALA A 176 -7.04 5.73 -12.35
CA ALA A 176 -5.65 5.32 -12.34
C ALA A 176 -5.08 5.14 -13.75
N VAL A 177 -3.78 5.41 -13.91
CA VAL A 177 -3.06 5.15 -15.16
C VAL A 177 -2.81 3.64 -15.29
N MET A 178 -3.31 3.04 -16.39
CA MET A 178 -3.22 1.59 -16.61
C MET A 178 -1.78 1.12 -16.82
N VAL A 179 -1.04 1.80 -17.70
CA VAL A 179 0.36 1.50 -18.01
C VAL A 179 1.16 2.79 -17.88
N ALA A 180 2.03 2.85 -16.88
CA ALA A 180 2.85 4.03 -16.63
C ALA A 180 3.98 4.14 -17.68
N ARG A 181 4.38 5.37 -18.01
CA ARG A 181 5.54 5.60 -18.88
C ARG A 181 6.80 5.00 -18.25
N GLY A 182 7.55 4.24 -19.05
CA GLY A 182 8.79 3.59 -18.60
C GLY A 182 8.60 2.27 -17.87
N SER A 183 7.37 1.71 -17.83
CA SER A 183 7.14 0.36 -17.30
C SER A 183 8.08 -0.64 -17.98
N THR A 184 8.83 -1.39 -17.16
CA THR A 184 9.86 -2.30 -17.66
C THR A 184 9.24 -3.59 -18.21
N ASP A 185 9.97 -4.30 -19.06
CA ASP A 185 9.54 -5.61 -19.56
C ASP A 185 9.33 -6.61 -18.41
N ALA A 186 10.14 -6.51 -17.35
CA ALA A 186 9.96 -7.27 -16.11
C ALA A 186 8.62 -6.96 -15.42
N GLU A 187 8.32 -5.69 -15.13
CA GLU A 187 7.09 -5.32 -14.41
C GLU A 187 5.85 -5.69 -15.23
N MET A 188 5.84 -5.36 -16.51
CA MET A 188 4.74 -5.70 -17.43
C MET A 188 4.54 -7.21 -17.52
N THR A 189 5.62 -7.98 -17.56
CA THR A 189 5.52 -9.44 -17.48
C THR A 189 4.93 -9.90 -16.14
N ALA A 190 5.42 -9.39 -15.02
CA ALA A 190 4.97 -9.80 -13.69
C ALA A 190 3.46 -9.54 -13.51
N ARG A 191 2.97 -8.33 -13.78
CA ARG A 191 1.54 -8.02 -13.69
C ARG A 191 0.69 -8.86 -14.64
N THR A 192 1.22 -9.18 -15.82
CA THR A 192 0.56 -10.07 -16.80
C THR A 192 0.39 -11.48 -16.26
N LEU A 193 1.45 -12.05 -15.68
CA LEU A 193 1.39 -13.37 -15.04
C LEU A 193 0.41 -13.37 -13.86
N ILE A 194 0.38 -12.30 -13.06
CA ILE A 194 -0.58 -12.15 -11.96
C ILE A 194 -2.02 -12.07 -12.47
N MET A 195 -2.30 -11.30 -13.53
CA MET A 195 -3.61 -11.23 -14.19
C MET A 195 -4.05 -12.59 -14.70
N ALA A 196 -3.17 -13.30 -15.40
CA ALA A 196 -3.47 -14.62 -15.95
C ALA A 196 -3.80 -15.64 -14.86
N LYS A 197 -2.98 -15.67 -13.78
CA LYS A 197 -3.22 -16.54 -12.62
C LYS A 197 -4.51 -16.20 -11.88
N ALA A 198 -4.91 -14.94 -11.86
CA ALA A 198 -6.16 -14.50 -11.26
C ALA A 198 -7.40 -14.77 -12.16
N GLY A 199 -7.21 -15.24 -13.40
CA GLY A 199 -8.32 -15.52 -14.31
C GLY A 199 -9.10 -14.27 -14.72
N ILE A 200 -8.44 -13.11 -14.79
CA ILE A 200 -9.06 -11.83 -15.16
C ILE A 200 -9.80 -11.96 -16.50
N ASP A 201 -10.92 -11.25 -16.67
CA ASP A 201 -11.65 -11.23 -17.94
C ASP A 201 -10.81 -10.62 -19.09
N ASP A 202 -10.97 -11.11 -20.30
CA ASP A 202 -10.16 -10.72 -21.45
C ASP A 202 -10.36 -9.24 -21.83
N LYS A 203 -11.58 -8.70 -21.66
CA LYS A 203 -11.87 -7.28 -21.88
C LYS A 203 -11.14 -6.44 -20.85
N VAL A 204 -11.20 -6.83 -19.58
CA VAL A 204 -10.54 -6.14 -18.47
C VAL A 204 -9.02 -6.20 -18.62
N ALA A 205 -8.46 -7.34 -19.00
CA ALA A 205 -7.03 -7.51 -19.24
C ALA A 205 -6.52 -6.56 -20.34
N LYS A 206 -7.30 -6.36 -21.42
CA LYS A 206 -6.93 -5.40 -22.47
C LYS A 206 -6.87 -3.96 -21.96
N VAL A 207 -7.84 -3.56 -21.13
CA VAL A 207 -7.86 -2.24 -20.48
C VAL A 207 -6.63 -2.08 -19.56
N LEU A 208 -6.37 -3.07 -18.70
CA LEU A 208 -5.25 -3.06 -17.77
C LEU A 208 -3.88 -3.00 -18.47
N LEU A 209 -3.78 -3.52 -19.69
CA LEU A 209 -2.60 -3.46 -20.55
C LEU A 209 -2.56 -2.21 -21.45
N GLY A 210 -3.48 -1.26 -21.26
CA GLY A 210 -3.51 0.00 -22.01
C GLY A 210 -3.94 -0.14 -23.48
N MET A 211 -4.43 -1.31 -23.90
CA MET A 211 -4.85 -1.58 -25.28
C MET A 211 -6.28 -1.11 -25.52
N THR A 212 -6.48 0.20 -25.43
CA THR A 212 -7.79 0.85 -25.56
C THR A 212 -7.79 1.84 -26.72
N VAL A 213 -8.99 2.14 -27.22
CA VAL A 213 -9.16 3.10 -28.31
C VAL A 213 -8.72 4.49 -27.82
N PRO A 214 -7.92 5.25 -28.60
CA PRO A 214 -7.52 6.60 -28.23
C PRO A 214 -8.73 7.47 -27.86
N GLY A 215 -8.66 8.16 -26.72
CA GLY A 215 -9.77 8.96 -26.19
C GLY A 215 -10.88 8.16 -25.49
N HIS A 216 -10.85 6.83 -25.55
CA HIS A 216 -11.85 5.94 -24.95
C HIS A 216 -11.21 4.86 -24.08
N PRO A 217 -10.74 5.21 -22.85
CA PRO A 217 -9.93 4.34 -21.99
C PRO A 217 -10.66 3.09 -21.45
N THR A 218 -11.97 2.98 -21.67
CA THR A 218 -12.77 1.82 -21.27
C THR A 218 -13.12 0.89 -22.44
N ILE A 219 -12.77 1.28 -23.67
CA ILE A 219 -13.08 0.53 -24.89
C ILE A 219 -11.82 -0.16 -25.39
N PRO A 220 -11.70 -1.50 -25.28
CA PRO A 220 -10.54 -2.21 -25.80
C PRO A 220 -10.43 -2.15 -27.32
N LEU A 221 -9.19 -2.14 -27.81
CA LEU A 221 -8.89 -2.38 -29.22
C LEU A 221 -9.37 -3.78 -29.66
N ARG A 222 -9.65 -3.91 -30.95
CA ARG A 222 -10.13 -5.16 -31.59
C ARG A 222 -9.41 -5.40 -32.91
N GLY A 223 -9.49 -6.64 -33.41
CA GLY A 223 -8.97 -7.02 -34.72
C GLY A 223 -7.52 -6.61 -34.95
N ASN A 224 -7.25 -6.04 -36.13
CA ASN A 224 -5.91 -5.64 -36.54
C ASN A 224 -5.28 -4.58 -35.62
N ASP A 225 -6.06 -3.65 -35.06
CA ASP A 225 -5.53 -2.60 -34.21
C ASP A 225 -5.00 -3.15 -32.88
N LEU A 226 -5.70 -4.15 -32.33
CA LEU A 226 -5.23 -4.88 -31.15
C LEU A 226 -3.92 -5.63 -31.46
N MET A 227 -3.86 -6.34 -32.59
CA MET A 227 -2.69 -7.16 -32.96
C MET A 227 -1.45 -6.31 -33.27
N LYS A 228 -1.63 -5.08 -33.75
CA LYS A 228 -0.53 -4.14 -34.05
C LYS A 228 -0.08 -3.34 -32.83
N HIS A 229 -0.78 -3.41 -31.70
CA HIS A 229 -0.42 -2.68 -30.51
C HIS A 229 0.95 -3.14 -29.97
N VAL A 230 1.81 -2.19 -29.57
CA VAL A 230 3.19 -2.48 -29.12
C VAL A 230 3.25 -3.46 -27.95
N ASP A 231 2.24 -3.40 -27.07
CA ASP A 231 2.12 -4.27 -25.89
C ASP A 231 1.31 -5.55 -26.13
N TYR A 232 0.93 -5.85 -27.37
CA TYR A 232 0.16 -7.06 -27.72
C TYR A 232 0.87 -8.37 -27.29
N LYS A 233 2.20 -8.35 -27.21
CA LYS A 233 3.02 -9.45 -26.67
C LYS A 233 2.61 -9.84 -25.23
N PHE A 234 2.19 -8.89 -24.40
CA PHE A 234 1.73 -9.16 -23.04
C PHE A 234 0.32 -9.75 -23.02
N PHE A 235 -0.56 -9.34 -23.94
CA PHE A 235 -1.86 -9.98 -24.08
C PHE A 235 -1.76 -11.44 -24.53
N THR A 236 -0.84 -11.71 -25.46
CA THR A 236 -0.54 -13.08 -25.89
C THR A 236 -0.05 -13.93 -24.73
N LEU A 237 0.89 -13.41 -23.93
CA LEU A 237 1.35 -14.08 -22.70
C LEU A 237 0.19 -14.33 -21.72
N PHE A 238 -0.68 -13.34 -21.53
CA PHE A 238 -1.83 -13.46 -20.64
C PHE A 238 -2.74 -14.63 -21.04
N LEU A 239 -3.11 -14.72 -22.32
CA LEU A 239 -3.97 -15.80 -22.83
C LEU A 239 -3.30 -17.18 -22.66
N GLU A 240 -2.01 -17.30 -23.01
CA GLU A 240 -1.25 -18.55 -22.88
C GLU A 240 -1.24 -19.05 -21.42
N LYS A 241 -1.02 -18.15 -20.47
CA LYS A 241 -0.90 -18.51 -19.05
C LYS A 241 -2.25 -18.73 -18.40
N LYS A 242 -3.28 -17.98 -18.78
CA LYS A 242 -4.65 -18.15 -18.28
C LYS A 242 -5.20 -19.53 -18.69
N ALA A 243 -4.96 -19.97 -19.93
CA ALA A 243 -5.38 -21.29 -20.40
C ALA A 243 -4.75 -22.46 -19.61
N LYS A 244 -3.50 -22.31 -19.17
CA LYS A 244 -2.81 -23.32 -18.34
C LYS A 244 -3.34 -23.41 -16.91
N VAL A 245 -3.94 -22.33 -16.40
CA VAL A 245 -4.52 -22.27 -15.05
C VAL A 245 -5.94 -22.84 -15.02
N THR A 246 -6.65 -22.78 -16.14
CA THR A 246 -8.01 -23.32 -16.30
C THR A 246 -8.00 -24.52 -17.26
N PRO A 247 -7.42 -25.68 -16.89
CA PRO A 247 -7.50 -26.86 -17.73
C PRO A 247 -8.95 -27.35 -17.80
N GLY A 248 -9.55 -27.27 -19.00
CA GLY A 248 -10.79 -27.96 -19.39
C GLY A 248 -11.97 -27.84 -18.42
N LYS A 249 -12.81 -26.82 -18.61
CA LYS A 249 -14.25 -27.01 -18.43
C LYS A 249 -14.83 -27.49 -19.75
#